data_AF-A0A355F6Z9-F1
#
_entry.id   AF-A0A355F6Z9-F1
#
_cell.length_a   1.000
_cell.length_b   1.000
_cell.length_c   1.000
_cell.angle_alpha   90.00
_cell.angle_beta   90.00
_cell.angle_gamma   90.00
#
_symmetry.space_group_name_H-M   'P 1'
#
loop_
_entity.id
_entity.type
_entity.pdbx_description
1 polymer ?
#
loop_
_entity_poly.entity_id
_entity_poly.type
_entity_poly.pdbx_seq_one_letter_code
_entity_poly.pdbx_strand_id
1 'polypeptide(L)'
;MSATTIKAGTGAELHLHGGDLELYLSGEGLQLHLHGDSLQLHLGGGVVTPPASGTPEPAPPASGTPKPAPPSPPAPGTGDGIEPLPENLPRVPRIVTAAEGKKIDAAGNFTVKIPSEMSGGAYFIFEAVLPPGTGVALHRHVFQDEIVHLLEGEMEVRYGDQTYRARPGDIGNFTRGVPHGFHCVSDVAARTVITVIPGGLERFFEQTRTMTDPAEIVKLAARYGMEFLGPNFIINSLGMRLVELMPGTFLMGSPDSDPAAQPDEKPQHRVTLSKRLMMGMHTVTVGQFKEFMQDTGYTTTGERNGLGSFGLDLRTGKVEPRPQYIWSSWLIEDPDRPAGFVQTDEHPIVCVSFEDAEEFCRWLSDKEGRLYRLPTEAEWEYACRAGSTSRYYNGDDEAGLQKIANIADASLQQHWIWNAGEPPFPDGTPLPPYAKPWNDGYPFTAPVGCFEPNAFGLYDMAGNVGEWCSDWYDPDAYRSSPQKDPQGPREGVPVDVSHVLGAGAEPKTLRVIRGGVWLDPAHGFRSADRQTHLRHPVESAADIGFRIVLEL
;
A
#
# COMPACT_ATOMS: atom_id res chain seq x y z
N MET A 1 31.07 6.10 -44.60
CA MET A 1 30.51 6.46 -43.28
C MET A 1 30.50 5.18 -42.46
N SER A 2 31.19 5.16 -41.32
CA SER A 2 31.37 3.93 -40.53
C SER A 2 30.13 3.67 -39.68
N ALA A 3 29.49 2.52 -39.89
CA ALA A 3 28.47 1.97 -39.00
C ALA A 3 29.13 1.51 -37.70
N THR A 4 28.48 1.75 -36.56
CA THR A 4 28.92 1.26 -35.25
C THR A 4 27.88 0.31 -34.72
N THR A 5 28.31 -0.89 -34.32
CA THR A 5 27.46 -1.93 -33.71
C THR A 5 27.80 -2.10 -32.24
N ILE A 6 26.82 -1.96 -31.35
CA ILE A 6 26.95 -2.24 -29.91
C ILE A 6 26.20 -3.54 -29.61
N LYS A 7 26.89 -4.53 -29.03
CA LYS A 7 26.27 -5.80 -28.58
C LYS A 7 25.87 -5.69 -27.12
N ALA A 8 24.57 -5.73 -26.83
CA ALA A 8 24.05 -5.64 -25.47
C ALA A 8 24.02 -6.98 -24.70
N GLY A 9 24.56 -8.06 -25.28
CA GLY A 9 24.41 -9.42 -24.75
C GLY A 9 22.99 -9.97 -24.99
N THR A 10 22.87 -11.30 -25.11
CA THR A 10 21.62 -12.04 -25.42
C THR A 10 20.94 -11.74 -26.77
N GLY A 11 21.68 -11.27 -27.78
CA GLY A 11 21.18 -11.20 -29.17
C GLY A 11 20.65 -9.83 -29.60
N ALA A 12 20.75 -8.80 -28.77
CA ALA A 12 20.47 -7.41 -29.16
C ALA A 12 21.73 -6.72 -29.72
N GLU A 13 21.63 -6.21 -30.95
CA GLU A 13 22.62 -5.40 -31.65
C GLU A 13 22.05 -4.01 -31.95
N LEU A 14 22.64 -2.96 -31.39
CA LEU A 14 22.26 -1.58 -31.70
C LEU A 14 23.15 -1.05 -32.82
N HIS A 15 22.54 -0.55 -33.89
CA HIS A 15 23.21 0.05 -35.05
C HIS A 15 22.83 1.53 -35.15
N LEU A 16 23.83 2.39 -35.35
CA LEU A 16 23.67 3.85 -35.39
C LEU A 16 24.14 4.38 -36.75
N HIS A 17 23.22 4.98 -37.52
CA HIS A 17 23.50 5.50 -38.86
C HIS A 17 22.99 6.94 -39.04
N GLY A 18 23.89 7.91 -39.18
CA GLY A 18 23.54 9.23 -39.73
C GLY A 18 22.50 10.09 -38.97
N GLY A 19 22.13 9.72 -37.75
CA GLY A 19 21.04 10.35 -36.97
C GLY A 19 19.89 9.40 -36.63
N ASP A 20 19.85 8.21 -37.24
CA ASP A 20 18.85 7.17 -36.99
C ASP A 20 19.37 6.12 -35.99
N LEU A 21 18.53 5.75 -35.01
CA LEU A 21 18.76 4.68 -34.04
C LEU A 21 18.08 3.40 -34.53
N GLU A 22 18.85 2.40 -34.97
CA GLU A 22 18.30 1.11 -35.37
C GLU A 22 18.68 0.04 -34.33
N LEU A 23 17.70 -0.43 -33.55
CA LEU A 23 17.90 -1.57 -32.66
C LEU A 23 17.57 -2.87 -33.41
N TYR A 24 18.56 -3.70 -33.68
CA TYR A 24 18.39 -5.05 -34.25
C TYR A 24 18.37 -6.09 -33.13
N LEU A 25 17.39 -6.99 -33.13
CA LEU A 25 17.31 -8.10 -32.18
C LEU A 25 17.36 -9.41 -32.98
N SER A 26 18.37 -10.25 -32.75
CA SER A 26 18.50 -11.54 -33.42
C SER A 26 17.36 -12.46 -32.99
N GLY A 27 16.42 -12.71 -33.89
CA GLY A 27 15.28 -13.61 -33.66
C GLY A 27 14.12 -13.33 -34.59
N GLU A 28 13.52 -12.14 -34.51
CA GLU A 28 12.34 -11.75 -35.34
C GLU A 28 12.30 -10.24 -35.68
N GLY A 29 13.48 -9.60 -35.82
CA GLY A 29 13.63 -8.32 -36.52
C GLY A 29 12.69 -7.20 -36.06
N LEU A 30 12.93 -6.63 -34.88
CA LEU A 30 12.42 -5.29 -34.56
C LEU A 30 13.31 -4.25 -35.26
N GLN A 31 12.71 -3.25 -35.90
CA GLN A 31 13.38 -2.05 -36.41
C GLN A 31 12.67 -0.81 -35.83
N LEU A 32 13.36 -0.08 -34.96
CA LEU A 32 12.94 1.26 -34.54
C LEU A 32 13.58 2.25 -35.51
N HIS A 33 12.77 3.14 -36.10
CA HIS A 33 13.23 4.24 -36.93
C HIS A 33 12.81 5.54 -36.25
N LEU A 34 13.77 6.31 -35.74
CA LEU A 34 13.52 7.66 -35.24
C LEU A 34 13.81 8.65 -36.37
N HIS A 35 12.78 9.23 -36.99
CA HIS A 35 12.94 10.25 -38.04
C HIS A 35 12.41 11.59 -37.52
N GLY A 36 13.32 12.52 -37.22
CA GLY A 36 12.97 13.78 -36.55
C GLY A 36 12.35 13.52 -35.17
N ASP A 37 11.15 14.04 -34.93
CA ASP A 37 10.41 13.89 -33.66
C ASP A 37 9.46 12.67 -33.65
N SER A 38 9.52 11.81 -34.66
CA SER A 38 8.60 10.67 -34.80
C SER A 38 9.31 9.33 -34.70
N LEU A 39 8.81 8.46 -33.81
CA LEU A 39 9.24 7.08 -33.68
C LEU A 39 8.34 6.18 -34.54
N GLN A 40 8.93 5.49 -35.52
CA GLN A 40 8.26 4.50 -36.35
C GLN A 40 8.78 3.09 -36.02
N LEU A 41 7.86 2.16 -35.79
CA LEU A 41 8.15 0.78 -35.44
C LEU A 41 7.88 -0.11 -36.66
N HIS A 42 8.88 -0.85 -37.13
CA HIS A 42 8.74 -1.89 -38.14
C HIS A 42 9.03 -3.26 -37.52
N LEU A 43 8.06 -4.16 -37.58
CA LEU A 43 8.17 -5.53 -37.04
C LEU A 43 8.32 -6.53 -38.20
N GLY A 44 9.44 -7.24 -38.24
CA GLY A 44 9.73 -8.35 -39.13
C GLY A 44 9.35 -9.69 -38.52
N GLY A 45 8.09 -9.85 -38.11
CA GLY A 45 7.57 -11.03 -37.42
C GLY A 45 6.20 -10.70 -36.82
N GLY A 46 5.30 -11.67 -36.76
CA GLY A 46 3.87 -11.45 -36.47
C GLY A 46 3.61 -10.59 -35.22
N VAL A 47 2.99 -9.43 -35.43
CA VAL A 47 2.54 -8.54 -34.37
C VAL A 47 1.38 -9.20 -33.62
N VAL A 48 1.48 -9.36 -32.29
CA VAL A 48 0.30 -9.52 -31.44
C VAL A 48 -0.11 -8.14 -30.97
N THR A 49 -0.97 -7.48 -31.74
CA THR A 49 -1.76 -6.34 -31.27
C THR A 49 -3.09 -6.85 -30.71
N PRO A 50 -3.63 -6.27 -29.63
CA PRO A 50 -5.03 -6.47 -29.27
C PRO A 50 -5.93 -6.07 -30.45
N PRO A 51 -7.08 -6.74 -30.68
CA PRO A 51 -7.99 -6.36 -31.75
C PRO A 51 -8.46 -4.91 -31.55
N ALA A 52 -8.42 -4.14 -32.64
CA ALA A 52 -8.83 -2.74 -32.64
C ALA A 52 -10.24 -2.57 -32.05
N SER A 53 -10.38 -1.65 -31.09
CA SER A 53 -11.69 -1.12 -30.72
C SER A 53 -12.28 -0.43 -31.95
N GLY A 54 -13.47 -0.86 -32.36
CA GLY A 54 -14.22 -0.22 -33.44
C GLY A 54 -14.45 1.26 -33.09
N THR A 55 -14.09 2.14 -34.01
CA THR A 55 -14.46 3.56 -33.97
C THR A 55 -15.99 3.69 -33.85
N PRO A 56 -16.53 4.45 -32.88
CA PRO A 56 -17.92 4.88 -32.97
C PRO A 56 -18.03 5.90 -34.10
N GLU A 57 -18.98 5.68 -34.99
CA GLU A 57 -19.36 6.62 -36.05
C GLU A 57 -19.83 7.96 -35.43
N PRO A 58 -19.44 9.13 -35.98
CA PRO A 58 -19.88 10.40 -35.42
C PRO A 58 -21.38 10.63 -35.69
N ALA A 59 -22.14 10.89 -34.63
CA ALA A 59 -23.54 11.30 -34.73
C ALA A 59 -23.71 12.62 -35.52
N PRO A 60 -24.84 12.81 -36.24
CA PRO A 60 -25.05 13.99 -37.07
C PRO A 60 -25.24 15.26 -36.22
N PRO A 61 -24.94 16.45 -36.76
CA PRO A 61 -24.90 17.68 -35.97
C PRO A 61 -26.30 18.14 -35.56
N ALA A 62 -26.51 18.30 -34.26
CA ALA A 62 -27.63 19.07 -33.73
C ALA A 62 -27.33 20.58 -33.86
N SER A 63 -28.26 21.31 -34.47
CA SER A 63 -28.23 22.76 -34.59
C SER A 63 -28.36 23.43 -33.21
N GLY A 64 -27.29 24.07 -32.75
CA GLY A 64 -27.31 24.91 -31.55
C GLY A 64 -26.06 25.78 -31.51
N THR A 65 -26.25 27.09 -31.33
CA THR A 65 -25.21 28.13 -31.28
C THR A 65 -24.09 27.80 -30.27
N PRO A 66 -22.80 28.04 -30.58
CA PRO A 66 -21.71 27.73 -29.67
C PRO A 66 -21.69 28.66 -28.45
N LYS A 67 -21.60 28.07 -27.26
CA LYS A 67 -21.23 28.73 -26.01
C LYS A 67 -19.73 29.06 -26.05
N PRO A 68 -19.26 30.24 -25.60
CA PRO A 68 -17.85 30.61 -25.69
C PRO A 68 -16.98 29.67 -24.86
N ALA A 69 -15.83 29.28 -25.43
CA ALA A 69 -14.83 28.45 -24.80
C ALA A 69 -14.25 29.13 -23.54
N PRO A 70 -13.92 28.37 -22.48
CA PRO A 70 -13.17 28.91 -21.35
C PRO A 70 -11.78 29.38 -21.81
N PRO A 71 -11.19 30.40 -21.17
CA PRO A 71 -9.89 30.94 -21.56
C PRO A 71 -8.79 29.88 -21.43
N SER A 72 -7.87 29.88 -22.40
CA SER A 72 -6.69 29.03 -22.40
C SER A 72 -5.85 29.23 -21.13
N PRO A 73 -5.21 28.16 -20.60
CA PRO A 73 -4.32 28.28 -19.46
C PRO A 73 -3.13 29.21 -19.80
N PRO A 74 -2.59 29.95 -18.81
CA PRO A 74 -1.48 30.85 -19.04
C PRO A 74 -0.25 30.07 -19.55
N ALA A 75 0.49 30.69 -20.46
CA ALA A 75 1.76 30.17 -20.96
C ALA A 75 2.72 29.87 -19.78
N PRO A 76 3.53 28.80 -19.85
CA PRO A 76 4.42 28.42 -18.77
C PRO A 76 5.35 29.58 -18.41
N GLY A 77 5.33 29.96 -17.13
CA GLY A 77 6.17 31.01 -16.58
C GLY A 77 7.65 30.64 -16.72
N THR A 78 8.44 31.59 -17.19
CA THR A 78 9.90 31.55 -17.18
C THR A 78 10.40 31.50 -15.75
N GLY A 79 10.85 30.33 -15.30
CA GLY A 79 11.47 30.11 -14.00
C GLY A 79 12.29 28.82 -14.02
N ASP A 80 13.58 28.98 -14.30
CA ASP A 80 14.70 28.04 -14.17
C ASP A 80 14.57 26.61 -14.76
N GLY A 81 15.09 26.47 -15.99
CA GLY A 81 16.11 25.44 -16.22
C GLY A 81 15.78 24.18 -17.04
N ILE A 82 14.84 24.21 -17.97
CA ILE A 82 14.78 23.20 -19.05
C ILE A 82 15.08 23.89 -20.38
N GLU A 83 16.28 23.64 -20.92
CA GLU A 83 16.61 24.07 -22.28
C GLU A 83 15.71 23.32 -23.27
N PRO A 84 15.12 24.01 -24.28
CA PRO A 84 14.49 23.32 -25.40
C PRO A 84 15.51 22.40 -26.09
N LEU A 85 15.05 21.28 -26.64
CA LEU A 85 15.88 20.36 -27.42
C LEU A 85 16.71 21.16 -28.45
N PRO A 86 18.05 20.99 -28.49
CA PRO A 86 18.85 21.69 -29.48
C PRO A 86 18.45 21.23 -30.89
N GLU A 87 18.12 22.17 -31.77
CA GLU A 87 17.68 21.94 -33.16
C GLU A 87 18.71 21.17 -34.03
N ASN A 88 19.91 20.93 -33.52
CA ASN A 88 20.95 20.14 -34.17
C ASN A 88 21.54 19.11 -33.19
N LEU A 89 20.92 17.93 -33.14
CA LEU A 89 21.54 16.75 -32.52
C LEU A 89 22.89 16.44 -33.19
N PRO A 90 23.94 16.08 -32.43
CA PRO A 90 25.23 15.70 -33.00
C PRO A 90 25.07 14.47 -33.91
N ARG A 91 25.44 14.63 -35.19
CA ARG A 91 25.25 13.63 -36.27
C ARG A 91 26.30 12.51 -36.30
N VAL A 92 27.07 12.32 -35.22
CA VAL A 92 28.20 11.36 -35.17
C VAL A 92 27.97 10.36 -34.03
N PRO A 93 27.83 9.05 -34.31
CA PRO A 93 27.66 8.02 -33.29
C PRO A 93 28.83 7.94 -32.31
N ARG A 94 28.54 7.79 -31.01
CA ARG A 94 29.53 7.39 -30.00
C ARG A 94 29.35 5.89 -29.66
N ILE A 95 30.46 5.15 -29.65
CA ILE A 95 30.49 3.73 -29.30
C ILE A 95 30.57 3.58 -27.77
N VAL A 96 29.69 2.78 -27.15
CA VAL A 96 29.82 2.38 -25.73
C VAL A 96 29.84 0.85 -25.65
N THR A 97 30.91 0.28 -25.08
CA THR A 97 31.04 -1.16 -24.86
C THR A 97 30.26 -1.59 -23.61
N ALA A 98 29.58 -2.75 -23.69
CA ALA A 98 28.62 -3.27 -22.70
C ALA A 98 29.14 -3.46 -21.25
N ALA A 99 30.44 -3.30 -21.00
CA ALA A 99 31.07 -3.47 -19.70
C ALA A 99 31.36 -2.16 -18.95
N GLU A 100 31.19 -0.99 -19.58
CA GLU A 100 31.55 0.30 -18.97
C GLU A 100 30.28 1.14 -18.74
N GLY A 101 29.51 0.76 -17.72
CA GLY A 101 28.37 1.53 -17.25
C GLY A 101 28.62 2.11 -15.86
N LYS A 102 28.20 3.36 -15.62
CA LYS A 102 28.23 3.94 -14.27
C LYS A 102 27.13 3.28 -13.45
N LYS A 103 27.51 2.55 -12.41
CA LYS A 103 26.53 2.03 -11.44
C LYS A 103 25.96 3.18 -10.62
N ILE A 104 24.64 3.27 -10.57
CA ILE A 104 23.92 4.20 -9.70
C ILE A 104 23.15 3.34 -8.71
N ASP A 105 23.54 3.40 -7.44
CA ASP A 105 22.81 2.73 -6.36
C ASP A 105 21.67 3.64 -5.90
N ALA A 106 20.51 3.57 -6.54
CA ALA A 106 19.31 4.32 -6.15
C ALA A 106 18.07 3.47 -6.43
N ALA A 107 17.27 3.16 -5.40
CA ALA A 107 15.95 2.49 -5.50
C ALA A 107 15.90 1.24 -6.42
N GLY A 108 16.97 0.47 -6.48
CA GLY A 108 17.17 -0.64 -7.41
C GLY A 108 18.61 -0.65 -7.93
N ASN A 109 19.15 -1.82 -8.25
CA ASN A 109 20.51 -1.90 -8.78
C ASN A 109 20.49 -1.54 -10.27
N PHE A 110 20.63 -0.25 -10.60
CA PHE A 110 20.65 0.20 -11.99
C PHE A 110 22.07 0.48 -12.49
N THR A 111 22.33 0.12 -13.75
CA THR A 111 23.59 0.39 -14.43
C THR A 111 23.33 1.26 -15.66
N VAL A 112 23.80 2.50 -15.64
CA VAL A 112 23.67 3.41 -16.79
C VAL A 112 24.51 2.89 -17.93
N LYS A 113 23.89 2.66 -19.09
CA LYS A 113 24.57 2.22 -20.32
C LYS A 113 24.82 3.40 -21.26
N ILE A 114 23.84 4.29 -21.42
CA ILE A 114 23.97 5.52 -22.20
C ILE A 114 23.33 6.67 -21.41
N PRO A 115 24.11 7.58 -20.81
CA PRO A 115 23.58 8.78 -20.19
C PRO A 115 23.08 9.76 -21.26
N SER A 116 22.15 10.65 -20.90
CA SER A 116 21.53 11.59 -21.84
C SER A 116 22.54 12.57 -22.43
N GLU A 117 23.62 12.89 -21.70
CA GLU A 117 24.71 13.71 -22.23
C GLU A 117 25.33 13.13 -23.51
N MET A 118 25.39 11.80 -23.61
CA MET A 118 25.93 11.11 -24.79
C MET A 118 24.97 11.14 -25.99
N SER A 119 23.66 11.20 -25.74
CA SER A 119 22.64 11.30 -26.77
C SER A 119 22.22 12.75 -27.08
N GLY A 120 22.82 13.74 -26.40
CA GLY A 120 22.40 15.14 -26.50
C GLY A 120 20.99 15.40 -25.95
N GLY A 121 20.53 14.58 -24.99
CA GLY A 121 19.19 14.65 -24.40
C GLY A 121 18.13 13.81 -25.10
N ALA A 122 18.45 13.19 -26.24
CA ALA A 122 17.46 12.47 -27.04
C ALA A 122 16.92 11.20 -26.33
N TYR A 123 17.78 10.48 -25.61
CA TYR A 123 17.39 9.26 -24.89
C TYR A 123 18.37 8.90 -23.77
N PHE A 124 17.87 8.18 -22.77
CA PHE A 124 18.64 7.62 -21.66
C PHE A 124 18.44 6.11 -21.64
N ILE A 125 19.53 5.33 -21.54
CA ILE A 125 19.47 3.86 -21.48
C ILE A 125 20.18 3.34 -20.24
N PHE A 126 19.48 2.47 -19.52
CA PHE A 126 20.02 1.80 -18.34
C PHE A 126 19.52 0.37 -18.24
N GLU A 127 20.27 -0.44 -17.50
CA GLU A 127 19.87 -1.78 -17.11
C GLU A 127 19.35 -1.75 -15.66
N ALA A 128 18.22 -2.40 -15.40
CA ALA A 128 17.64 -2.57 -14.07
C ALA A 128 17.68 -4.03 -13.63
N VAL A 129 17.95 -4.26 -12.34
CA VAL A 129 17.79 -5.57 -11.72
C VAL A 129 16.77 -5.45 -10.58
N LEU A 130 15.63 -6.11 -10.75
CA LEU A 130 14.50 -6.13 -9.81
C LEU A 130 14.51 -7.47 -9.06
N PRO A 131 14.83 -7.50 -7.75
CA PRO A 131 14.70 -8.71 -6.95
C PRO A 131 13.27 -9.31 -6.98
N PRO A 132 13.10 -10.62 -6.68
CA PRO A 132 11.79 -11.24 -6.54
C PRO A 132 10.85 -10.45 -5.61
N GLY A 133 9.61 -10.22 -6.05
CA GLY A 133 8.60 -9.48 -5.29
C GLY A 133 8.79 -7.95 -5.24
N THR A 134 9.77 -7.41 -5.97
CA THR A 134 9.98 -5.95 -6.08
C THR A 134 9.56 -5.43 -7.44
N GLY A 135 9.40 -4.11 -7.57
CA GLY A 135 8.93 -3.51 -8.81
C GLY A 135 8.94 -1.99 -8.78
N VAL A 136 8.51 -1.40 -9.89
CA VAL A 136 8.23 0.04 -9.98
C VAL A 136 6.73 0.24 -9.77
N ALA A 137 6.39 1.05 -8.77
CA ALA A 137 5.00 1.37 -8.42
C ALA A 137 4.26 1.99 -9.60
N LEU A 138 2.92 1.96 -9.57
CA LEU A 138 2.12 2.57 -10.62
C LEU A 138 2.42 4.08 -10.72
N HIS A 139 2.87 4.48 -11.89
CA HIS A 139 3.22 5.86 -12.19
C HIS A 139 2.85 6.19 -13.64
N ARG A 140 2.99 7.44 -14.01
CA ARG A 140 3.01 7.84 -15.42
C ARG A 140 4.11 8.85 -15.63
N HIS A 141 4.66 8.82 -16.83
CA HIS A 141 5.58 9.85 -17.29
C HIS A 141 4.80 10.95 -18.01
N VAL A 142 4.94 12.20 -17.57
CA VAL A 142 4.38 13.39 -18.22
C VAL A 142 5.22 13.77 -19.43
N PHE A 143 6.54 13.61 -19.34
CA PHE A 143 7.47 14.07 -20.38
C PHE A 143 7.99 12.95 -21.26
N GLN A 144 8.17 11.74 -20.71
CA GLN A 144 8.89 10.67 -21.36
C GLN A 144 8.01 9.50 -21.79
N ASP A 145 8.36 8.85 -22.89
CA ASP A 145 7.99 7.47 -23.16
C ASP A 145 9.05 6.56 -22.52
N GLU A 146 8.62 5.39 -22.03
CA GLU A 146 9.50 4.39 -21.42
C GLU A 146 9.37 3.06 -22.18
N ILE A 147 10.48 2.53 -22.69
CA ILE A 147 10.53 1.23 -23.36
C ILE A 147 11.31 0.27 -22.48
N VAL A 148 10.68 -0.85 -22.08
CA VAL A 148 11.25 -1.86 -21.20
C VAL A 148 11.38 -3.18 -21.94
N HIS A 149 12.59 -3.68 -22.04
CA HIS A 149 12.89 -5.01 -22.58
C HIS A 149 13.30 -5.94 -21.45
N LEU A 150 12.56 -7.04 -21.26
CA LEU A 150 12.84 -8.03 -20.23
C LEU A 150 13.87 -9.05 -20.73
N LEU A 151 15.03 -9.13 -20.07
CA LEU A 151 16.12 -10.04 -20.42
C LEU A 151 16.07 -11.37 -19.66
N GLU A 152 15.70 -11.32 -18.37
CA GLU A 152 15.63 -12.48 -17.47
C GLU A 152 14.50 -12.28 -16.46
N GLY A 153 13.98 -13.37 -15.89
CA GLY A 153 12.87 -13.35 -14.93
C GLY A 153 11.50 -13.19 -15.59
N GLU A 154 10.46 -13.14 -14.77
CA GLU A 154 9.08 -12.83 -15.20
C GLU A 154 8.58 -11.61 -14.45
N MET A 155 7.87 -10.74 -15.17
CA MET A 155 7.23 -9.57 -14.58
C MET A 155 5.74 -9.62 -14.82
N GLU A 156 4.95 -9.14 -13.87
CA GLU A 156 3.60 -8.71 -14.18
C GLU A 156 3.63 -7.20 -14.38
N VAL A 157 3.05 -6.78 -15.51
CA VAL A 157 3.09 -5.43 -16.04
C VAL A 157 1.66 -4.91 -16.07
N ARG A 158 1.47 -3.72 -15.51
CA ARG A 158 0.26 -2.93 -15.66
C ARG A 158 0.49 -1.83 -16.68
N TYR A 159 -0.44 -1.67 -17.62
CA TYR A 159 -0.46 -0.58 -18.60
C TYR A 159 -1.91 -0.12 -18.82
N GLY A 160 -2.21 1.10 -18.37
CA GLY A 160 -3.58 1.60 -18.24
C GLY A 160 -4.42 0.69 -17.34
N ASP A 161 -5.51 0.18 -17.90
CA ASP A 161 -6.46 -0.73 -17.24
C ASP A 161 -6.12 -2.21 -17.46
N GLN A 162 -5.02 -2.51 -18.16
CA GLN A 162 -4.61 -3.87 -18.48
C GLN A 162 -3.48 -4.33 -17.56
N THR A 163 -3.56 -5.60 -17.18
CA THR A 163 -2.47 -6.32 -16.50
C THR A 163 -2.12 -7.56 -17.31
N TYR A 164 -0.84 -7.77 -17.57
CA TYR A 164 -0.34 -8.93 -18.28
C TYR A 164 1.01 -9.40 -17.73
N ARG A 165 1.36 -10.65 -17.99
CA ARG A 165 2.65 -11.22 -17.59
C ARG A 165 3.64 -11.13 -18.76
N ALA A 166 4.76 -10.44 -18.53
CA ALA A 166 5.90 -10.35 -19.43
C ALA A 166 6.94 -11.42 -19.11
N ARG A 167 7.56 -11.97 -20.16
CA ARG A 167 8.59 -13.01 -20.13
C ARG A 167 9.88 -12.53 -20.81
N PRO A 168 11.01 -13.22 -20.64
CA PRO A 168 12.25 -12.87 -21.31
C PRO A 168 12.07 -12.76 -22.83
N GLY A 169 12.52 -11.65 -23.41
CA GLY A 169 12.32 -11.27 -24.81
C GLY A 169 11.14 -10.33 -25.06
N ASP A 170 10.21 -10.18 -24.11
CA ASP A 170 9.08 -9.26 -24.27
C ASP A 170 9.52 -7.80 -24.14
N ILE A 171 8.87 -6.94 -24.93
CA ILE A 171 9.13 -5.50 -24.97
C ILE A 171 7.82 -4.77 -24.65
N GLY A 172 7.83 -4.02 -23.55
CA GLY A 172 6.78 -3.07 -23.20
C GLY A 172 7.10 -1.68 -23.75
N ASN A 173 6.16 -1.06 -24.46
CA ASN A 173 6.24 0.35 -24.84
C ASN A 173 5.20 1.13 -24.02
N PHE A 174 5.68 1.90 -23.05
CA PHE A 174 4.87 2.69 -22.16
C PHE A 174 4.85 4.15 -22.61
N THR A 175 3.78 4.49 -23.33
CA THR A 175 3.57 5.85 -23.81
C THR A 175 3.38 6.83 -22.66
N ARG A 176 3.97 8.02 -22.79
CA ARG A 176 3.76 9.15 -21.90
C ARG A 176 2.28 9.39 -21.61
N GLY A 177 1.97 9.72 -20.38
CA GLY A 177 0.61 9.99 -19.89
C GLY A 177 -0.20 8.73 -19.55
N VAL A 178 0.21 7.54 -20.00
CA VAL A 178 -0.48 6.30 -19.68
C VAL A 178 0.07 5.71 -18.37
N PRO A 179 -0.79 5.43 -17.37
CA PRO A 179 -0.38 4.74 -16.15
C PRO A 179 0.31 3.40 -16.44
N HIS A 180 1.46 3.14 -15.84
CA HIS A 180 2.13 1.85 -15.88
C HIS A 180 2.98 1.56 -14.65
N GLY A 181 3.21 0.28 -14.43
CA GLY A 181 4.03 -0.24 -13.34
C GLY A 181 4.34 -1.70 -13.62
N PHE A 182 5.40 -2.22 -13.02
CA PHE A 182 5.81 -3.59 -13.27
C PHE A 182 6.50 -4.17 -12.04
N HIS A 183 6.21 -5.44 -11.74
CA HIS A 183 6.75 -6.14 -10.59
C HIS A 183 7.24 -7.53 -10.95
N CYS A 184 8.33 -7.95 -10.31
CA CYS A 184 8.95 -9.25 -10.51
C CYS A 184 8.13 -10.34 -9.80
N VAL A 185 7.57 -11.25 -10.59
CA VAL A 185 6.73 -12.37 -10.13
C VAL A 185 7.44 -13.72 -10.17
N SER A 186 8.69 -13.75 -10.62
CA SER A 186 9.51 -14.96 -10.62
C SER A 186 10.36 -15.08 -9.36
N ASP A 187 10.77 -16.32 -9.04
CA ASP A 187 11.69 -16.62 -7.93
C ASP A 187 13.13 -16.15 -8.18
N VAL A 188 13.43 -15.71 -9.40
CA VAL A 188 14.71 -15.09 -9.80
C VAL A 188 14.50 -13.61 -10.09
N ALA A 189 15.57 -12.81 -9.94
CA ALA A 189 15.50 -11.39 -10.24
C ALA A 189 15.16 -11.14 -11.72
N ALA A 190 14.29 -10.16 -11.97
CA ALA A 190 14.03 -9.69 -13.32
C ALA A 190 15.13 -8.72 -13.74
N ARG A 191 15.72 -8.95 -14.92
CA ARG A 191 16.71 -8.04 -15.52
C ARG A 191 16.09 -7.36 -16.71
N THR A 192 16.10 -6.03 -16.76
CA THR A 192 15.54 -5.27 -17.88
C THR A 192 16.53 -4.28 -18.46
N VAL A 193 16.38 -3.98 -19.74
CA VAL A 193 16.99 -2.80 -20.37
C VAL A 193 15.87 -1.80 -20.62
N ILE A 194 16.05 -0.59 -20.09
CA ILE A 194 15.06 0.47 -20.12
C ILE A 194 15.61 1.64 -20.92
N THR A 195 14.81 2.12 -21.87
CA THR A 195 15.07 3.31 -22.68
C THR A 195 14.03 4.36 -22.38
N VAL A 196 14.46 5.55 -21.96
CA VAL A 196 13.60 6.68 -21.64
C VAL A 196 13.80 7.78 -22.68
N ILE A 197 12.69 8.30 -23.23
CA ILE A 197 12.70 9.24 -24.36
C ILE A 197 11.73 10.41 -24.09
N PRO A 198 12.17 11.68 -24.00
CA PRO A 198 13.56 12.12 -24.05
C PRO A 198 14.33 11.69 -22.79
N GLY A 199 15.66 11.78 -22.85
CA GLY A 199 16.52 11.51 -21.71
C GLY A 199 16.36 12.56 -20.58
N GLY A 200 17.12 12.38 -19.49
CA GLY A 200 17.24 13.33 -18.38
C GLY A 200 16.84 12.75 -17.03
N LEU A 201 16.20 11.58 -17.03
CA LEU A 201 15.73 10.90 -15.83
C LEU A 201 16.87 10.39 -14.93
N GLU A 202 18.08 10.22 -15.45
CA GLU A 202 19.24 9.85 -14.64
C GLU A 202 19.55 10.85 -13.52
N ARG A 203 19.23 12.14 -13.71
CA ARG A 203 19.45 13.18 -12.70
C ARG A 203 18.51 12.99 -11.50
N PHE A 204 17.30 12.49 -11.75
CA PHE A 204 16.40 12.08 -10.68
C PHE A 204 17.03 10.97 -9.85
N PHE A 205 17.51 9.89 -10.50
CA PHE A 205 18.14 8.77 -9.81
C PHE A 205 19.41 9.17 -9.03
N GLU A 206 20.19 10.11 -9.57
CA GLU A 206 21.36 10.63 -8.87
C GLU A 206 20.99 11.43 -7.61
N GLN A 207 19.93 12.22 -7.67
CA GLN A 207 19.46 13.04 -6.54
C GLN A 207 18.74 12.22 -5.47
N THR A 208 18.03 11.16 -5.84
CA THR A 208 17.34 10.28 -4.87
C THR A 208 18.28 9.34 -4.13
N ARG A 209 19.53 9.18 -4.58
CA ARG A 209 20.53 8.27 -3.96
C ARG A 209 20.73 8.49 -2.46
N THR A 210 20.63 9.73 -1.99
CA THR A 210 20.84 10.09 -0.58
C THR A 210 19.55 10.46 0.14
N MET A 211 18.40 10.31 -0.52
CA MET A 211 17.10 10.65 0.04
C MET A 211 16.50 9.44 0.73
N THR A 212 15.96 9.64 1.93
CA THR A 212 15.27 8.60 2.70
C THR A 212 13.80 8.92 2.94
N ASP A 213 13.35 10.15 2.65
CA ASP A 213 11.96 10.58 2.82
C ASP A 213 11.15 10.31 1.53
N PRO A 214 10.18 9.39 1.55
CA PRO A 214 9.35 9.07 0.38
C PRO A 214 8.56 10.26 -0.15
N ALA A 215 8.09 11.17 0.72
CA ALA A 215 7.30 12.33 0.29
C ALA A 215 8.15 13.32 -0.52
N GLU A 216 9.40 13.53 -0.11
CA GLU A 216 10.34 14.36 -0.86
C GLU A 216 10.78 13.71 -2.17
N ILE A 217 10.90 12.38 -2.20
CA ILE A 217 11.17 11.62 -3.44
C ILE A 217 10.02 11.79 -4.43
N VAL A 218 8.76 11.71 -4.00
CA VAL A 218 7.58 11.93 -4.85
C VAL A 218 7.55 13.36 -5.39
N LYS A 219 7.80 14.37 -4.54
CA LYS A 219 7.90 15.77 -4.99
C LYS A 219 9.03 15.98 -6.00
N LEU A 220 10.14 15.26 -5.83
CA LEU A 220 11.25 15.30 -6.77
C LEU A 220 10.88 14.62 -8.09
N ALA A 221 10.25 13.44 -8.04
CA ALA A 221 9.80 12.70 -9.22
C ALA A 221 8.90 13.56 -10.12
N ALA A 222 7.96 14.29 -9.52
CA ALA A 222 7.06 15.20 -10.23
C ALA A 222 7.82 16.29 -11.01
N ARG A 223 8.95 16.80 -10.48
CA ARG A 223 9.80 17.78 -11.18
C ARG A 223 10.48 17.20 -12.43
N TYR A 224 10.70 15.89 -12.46
CA TYR A 224 11.22 15.17 -13.62
C TYR A 224 10.11 14.57 -14.49
N GLY A 225 8.84 14.91 -14.23
CA GLY A 225 7.71 14.42 -15.00
C GLY A 225 7.34 12.98 -14.69
N MET A 226 7.70 12.43 -13.53
CA MET A 226 7.15 11.17 -13.05
C MET A 226 6.10 11.43 -11.98
N GLU A 227 4.86 11.08 -12.29
CA GLU A 227 3.75 11.16 -11.35
C GLU A 227 3.42 9.76 -10.84
N PHE A 228 3.77 9.48 -9.58
CA PHE A 228 3.29 8.28 -8.90
C PHE A 228 1.79 8.43 -8.66
N LEU A 229 1.00 7.47 -9.14
CA LEU A 229 -0.46 7.59 -9.20
C LEU A 229 -1.16 7.13 -7.92
N GLY A 230 -0.39 6.98 -6.83
CA GLY A 230 -0.87 6.36 -5.61
C GLY A 230 -1.22 4.88 -5.82
N PRO A 231 -1.70 4.20 -4.77
CA PRO A 231 -2.21 2.85 -4.94
C PRO A 231 -3.38 2.83 -5.92
N ASN A 232 -3.45 1.77 -6.72
CA ASN A 232 -4.69 1.45 -7.41
C ASN A 232 -5.76 1.14 -6.39
N PHE A 233 -6.84 1.92 -6.40
CA PHE A 233 -7.99 1.60 -5.58
C PHE A 233 -9.26 1.58 -6.41
N ILE A 234 -10.21 0.77 -5.97
CA ILE A 234 -11.60 0.85 -6.41
C ILE A 234 -12.44 1.46 -5.30
N ILE A 235 -13.60 1.99 -5.67
CA ILE A 235 -14.63 2.42 -4.72
C ILE A 235 -15.79 1.45 -4.85
N ASN A 236 -16.18 0.82 -3.74
CA ASN A 236 -17.31 -0.11 -3.72
C ASN A 236 -18.66 0.63 -3.50
N SER A 237 -19.76 -0.11 -3.38
CA SER A 237 -21.11 0.46 -3.22
C SER A 237 -21.29 1.28 -1.93
N LEU A 238 -20.46 1.05 -0.91
CA LEU A 238 -20.46 1.78 0.37
C LEU A 238 -19.50 2.98 0.39
N GLY A 239 -18.88 3.31 -0.75
CA GLY A 239 -17.86 4.36 -0.82
C GLY A 239 -16.50 3.95 -0.27
N MET A 240 -16.29 2.68 0.08
CA MET A 240 -15.00 2.19 0.59
C MET A 240 -13.95 2.22 -0.51
N ARG A 241 -12.83 2.87 -0.25
CA ARG A 241 -11.63 2.76 -1.09
C ARG A 241 -10.90 1.47 -0.74
N LEU A 242 -10.73 0.59 -1.71
CA LEU A 242 -10.01 -0.67 -1.54
C LEU A 242 -8.74 -0.61 -2.38
N VAL A 243 -7.59 -0.69 -1.74
CA VAL A 243 -6.25 -0.67 -2.34
C VAL A 243 -5.88 -2.07 -2.84
N GLU A 244 -5.33 -2.14 -4.05
CA GLU A 244 -4.77 -3.36 -4.62
C GLU A 244 -3.48 -3.78 -3.90
N LEU A 245 -3.46 -5.01 -3.39
CA LEU A 245 -2.26 -5.68 -2.91
C LEU A 245 -1.79 -6.67 -3.98
N MET A 246 -0.56 -6.45 -4.44
CA MET A 246 0.09 -7.34 -5.40
C MET A 246 0.54 -8.64 -4.72
N PRO A 247 0.58 -9.77 -5.44
CA PRO A 247 1.28 -10.94 -4.99
C PRO A 247 2.73 -10.60 -4.61
N GLY A 248 3.25 -11.23 -3.57
CA GLY A 248 4.60 -10.94 -3.10
C GLY A 248 5.04 -11.84 -1.97
N THR A 249 6.34 -11.78 -1.69
CA THR A 249 6.98 -12.55 -0.62
C THR A 249 7.57 -11.60 0.41
N PHE A 250 7.35 -11.89 1.70
CA PHE A 250 7.90 -11.11 2.81
C PHE A 250 8.32 -12.00 3.98
N LEU A 251 8.99 -11.40 4.96
CA LEU A 251 9.29 -12.02 6.24
C LEU A 251 8.20 -11.65 7.26
N MET A 252 7.40 -12.63 7.65
CA MET A 252 6.36 -12.52 8.66
C MET A 252 6.93 -12.80 10.05
N GLY A 253 6.49 -12.04 11.04
CA GLY A 253 7.00 -12.09 12.41
C GLY A 253 8.21 -11.21 12.64
N SER A 254 8.71 -11.25 13.87
CA SER A 254 9.73 -10.32 14.34
C SER A 254 11.14 -10.94 14.27
N PRO A 255 12.21 -10.20 13.90
CA PRO A 255 13.57 -10.72 13.92
C PRO A 255 14.09 -10.90 15.36
N ASP A 256 14.95 -11.89 15.63
CA ASP A 256 15.48 -12.17 16.98
C ASP A 256 16.23 -10.98 17.61
N SER A 257 16.67 -10.03 16.79
CA SER A 257 17.30 -8.78 17.23
C SER A 257 16.34 -7.75 17.81
N ASP A 258 15.02 -7.90 17.63
CA ASP A 258 14.04 -6.97 18.19
C ASP A 258 13.77 -7.29 19.67
N PRO A 259 14.23 -6.45 20.62
CA PRO A 259 14.06 -6.71 22.05
C PRO A 259 12.62 -6.59 22.55
N ALA A 260 11.71 -6.02 21.75
CA ALA A 260 10.30 -5.89 22.08
C ALA A 260 9.45 -7.08 21.59
N ALA A 261 10.06 -8.02 20.85
CA ALA A 261 9.37 -9.15 20.25
C ALA A 261 8.84 -10.12 21.31
N GLN A 262 7.56 -10.48 21.19
CA GLN A 262 6.96 -11.54 21.99
C GLN A 262 7.30 -12.94 21.44
N PRO A 263 7.24 -13.99 22.27
CA PRO A 263 7.55 -15.36 21.84
C PRO A 263 6.68 -15.88 20.70
N ASP A 264 5.42 -15.45 20.62
CA ASP A 264 4.43 -15.83 19.62
C ASP A 264 4.59 -15.09 18.28
N GLU A 265 5.53 -14.16 18.19
CA GLU A 265 5.95 -13.51 16.94
C GLU A 265 7.12 -14.23 16.28
N LYS A 266 7.56 -15.36 16.86
CA LYS A 266 8.71 -16.15 16.44
C LYS A 266 8.28 -17.55 15.99
N PRO A 267 9.04 -18.19 15.08
CA PRO A 267 10.17 -17.63 14.34
C PRO A 267 9.71 -16.64 13.26
N GLN A 268 10.59 -15.70 12.92
CA GLN A 268 10.42 -14.98 11.66
C GLN A 268 10.54 -15.98 10.50
N HIS A 269 9.57 -15.97 9.59
CA HIS A 269 9.47 -16.96 8.52
C HIS A 269 9.01 -16.33 7.21
N ARG A 270 9.33 -16.98 6.10
CA ARG A 270 9.00 -16.49 4.76
C ARG A 270 7.55 -16.84 4.43
N VAL A 271 6.79 -15.84 4.01
CA VAL A 271 5.42 -15.99 3.51
C VAL A 271 5.32 -15.40 2.11
N THR A 272 4.59 -16.07 1.23
CA THR A 272 4.26 -15.64 -0.13
C THR A 272 2.74 -15.58 -0.26
N LEU A 273 2.24 -14.39 -0.53
CA LEU A 273 0.87 -14.17 -0.96
C LEU A 273 0.87 -14.30 -2.49
N SER A 274 0.20 -15.33 -3.00
CA SER A 274 0.23 -15.67 -4.43
C SER A 274 -0.92 -15.09 -5.22
N LYS A 275 -1.93 -14.56 -4.53
CA LYS A 275 -3.11 -13.95 -5.12
C LYS A 275 -3.05 -12.43 -5.00
N ARG A 276 -3.58 -11.77 -6.02
CA ARG A 276 -3.96 -10.36 -5.96
C ARG A 276 -5.23 -10.26 -5.14
N LEU A 277 -5.32 -9.25 -4.28
CA LEU A 277 -6.54 -8.92 -3.52
C LEU A 277 -6.66 -7.41 -3.41
N MET A 278 -7.86 -6.92 -3.09
CA MET A 278 -8.02 -5.52 -2.66
C MET A 278 -8.22 -5.50 -1.15
N MET A 279 -7.60 -4.56 -0.44
CA MET A 279 -7.77 -4.36 0.99
C MET A 279 -8.37 -2.99 1.27
N GLY A 280 -9.25 -2.88 2.25
CA GLY A 280 -9.75 -1.60 2.75
C GLY A 280 -8.59 -0.63 3.04
N MET A 281 -8.59 0.51 2.36
CA MET A 281 -7.65 1.62 2.59
C MET A 281 -7.66 2.03 4.07
N HIS A 282 -8.84 1.93 4.67
CA HIS A 282 -9.14 2.21 6.06
C HIS A 282 -9.82 0.99 6.70
N THR A 283 -9.90 0.99 8.03
CA THR A 283 -10.87 0.17 8.77
C THR A 283 -12.30 0.50 8.35
N VAL A 284 -13.22 -0.44 8.57
CA VAL A 284 -14.65 -0.21 8.32
C VAL A 284 -15.11 0.92 9.23
N THR A 285 -15.82 1.91 8.67
CA THR A 285 -16.29 3.06 9.44
C THR A 285 -17.65 2.80 10.07
N VAL A 286 -17.99 3.60 11.08
CA VAL A 286 -19.33 3.65 11.66
C VAL A 286 -20.40 3.86 10.60
N GLY A 287 -20.20 4.78 9.65
CA GLY A 287 -21.17 5.06 8.59
C GLY A 287 -21.39 3.85 7.66
N GLN A 288 -20.33 3.13 7.32
CA GLN A 288 -20.43 1.92 6.50
C GLN A 288 -21.14 0.78 7.23
N PHE A 289 -20.83 0.57 8.52
CA PHE A 289 -21.49 -0.43 9.34
C PHE A 289 -22.97 -0.06 9.59
N LYS A 290 -23.28 1.22 9.74
CA LYS A 290 -24.65 1.72 9.87
C LYS A 290 -25.51 1.40 8.64
N GLU A 291 -24.96 1.46 7.42
CA GLU A 291 -25.68 1.02 6.21
C GLU A 291 -25.98 -0.49 6.25
N PHE A 292 -25.03 -1.33 6.69
CA PHE A 292 -25.27 -2.75 6.94
C PHE A 292 -26.43 -2.98 7.92
N MET A 293 -26.41 -2.28 9.06
CA MET A 293 -27.46 -2.40 10.08
C MET A 293 -28.84 -1.98 9.54
N GLN A 294 -28.88 -0.93 8.71
CA GLN A 294 -30.13 -0.44 8.09
C GLN A 294 -30.67 -1.39 7.02
N ASP A 295 -29.80 -1.94 6.17
CA ASP A 295 -30.20 -2.82 5.06
C ASP A 295 -30.70 -4.19 5.55
N THR A 296 -30.16 -4.68 6.67
CA THR A 296 -30.40 -6.05 7.14
C THR A 296 -31.31 -6.13 8.35
N GLY A 297 -31.41 -5.06 9.16
CA GLY A 297 -32.01 -5.14 10.50
C GLY A 297 -31.23 -6.07 11.44
N TYR A 298 -29.93 -6.28 11.19
CA TYR A 298 -29.06 -7.11 12.00
C TYR A 298 -29.03 -6.64 13.46
N THR A 299 -28.72 -7.55 14.38
CA THR A 299 -28.52 -7.27 15.80
C THR A 299 -27.20 -7.89 16.18
N THR A 300 -26.27 -7.09 16.68
CA THR A 300 -24.90 -7.53 16.98
C THR A 300 -24.89 -8.61 18.07
N THR A 301 -23.83 -9.40 18.13
CA THR A 301 -23.70 -10.48 19.12
C THR A 301 -23.85 -9.95 20.56
N GLY A 302 -23.24 -8.80 20.88
CA GLY A 302 -23.36 -8.15 22.18
C GLY A 302 -24.78 -7.70 22.53
N GLU A 303 -25.55 -7.26 21.54
CA GLU A 303 -26.97 -6.93 21.70
C GLU A 303 -27.84 -8.19 21.88
N ARG A 304 -27.62 -9.22 21.04
CA ARG A 304 -28.40 -10.47 21.07
C ARG A 304 -28.25 -11.23 22.39
N ASN A 305 -27.03 -11.30 22.92
CA ASN A 305 -26.77 -12.02 24.17
C ASN A 305 -26.99 -11.15 25.42
N GLY A 306 -27.19 -9.83 25.25
CA GLY A 306 -27.42 -8.86 26.33
C GLY A 306 -26.19 -8.58 27.19
N LEU A 307 -24.99 -8.98 26.75
CA LEU A 307 -23.73 -8.73 27.45
C LEU A 307 -23.09 -7.40 27.04
N GLY A 308 -23.47 -6.87 25.87
CA GLY A 308 -22.91 -5.64 25.31
C GLY A 308 -21.44 -5.80 24.93
N SER A 309 -20.62 -4.82 25.32
CA SER A 309 -19.22 -4.69 24.97
C SER A 309 -18.40 -4.23 26.18
N PHE A 310 -17.09 -4.46 26.14
CA PHE A 310 -16.19 -3.68 26.97
C PHE A 310 -16.12 -2.24 26.46
N GLY A 311 -16.15 -1.28 27.38
CA GLY A 311 -16.01 0.13 27.05
C GLY A 311 -15.39 0.89 28.22
N LEU A 312 -14.80 2.04 27.91
CA LEU A 312 -14.26 2.95 28.91
C LEU A 312 -15.38 3.84 29.46
N ASP A 313 -15.69 3.71 30.75
CA ASP A 313 -16.54 4.70 31.44
C ASP A 313 -15.69 5.88 31.92
N LEU A 314 -15.80 7.03 31.24
CA LEU A 314 -15.04 8.23 31.58
C LEU A 314 -15.32 8.79 32.98
N ARG A 315 -16.45 8.45 33.60
CA ARG A 315 -16.76 8.88 34.97
C ARG A 315 -15.93 8.13 36.00
N THR A 316 -15.59 6.88 35.70
CA THR A 316 -14.90 5.98 36.66
C THR A 316 -13.47 5.68 36.25
N GLY A 317 -13.12 5.92 34.99
CA GLY A 317 -11.83 5.55 34.41
C GLY A 317 -11.68 4.07 34.11
N LYS A 318 -12.74 3.27 34.28
CA LYS A 318 -12.64 1.81 34.18
C LYS A 318 -13.04 1.34 32.79
N VAL A 319 -12.25 0.42 32.26
CA VAL A 319 -12.65 -0.42 31.13
C VAL A 319 -13.41 -1.61 31.70
N GLU A 320 -14.71 -1.66 31.45
CA GLU A 320 -15.60 -2.66 32.03
C GLU A 320 -16.70 -3.07 31.05
N PRO A 321 -17.25 -4.29 31.19
CA PRO A 321 -18.31 -4.75 30.31
C PRO A 321 -19.62 -4.13 30.75
N ARG A 322 -20.40 -3.61 29.80
CA ARG A 322 -21.75 -3.14 30.10
C ARG A 322 -22.73 -3.54 28.99
N PRO A 323 -23.93 -4.04 29.33
CA PRO A 323 -24.97 -4.39 28.35
C PRO A 323 -25.36 -3.26 27.40
N GLN A 324 -25.26 -2.00 27.86
CA GLN A 324 -25.56 -0.83 27.05
C GLN A 324 -24.43 -0.40 26.10
N TYR A 325 -23.24 -0.99 26.21
CA TYR A 325 -22.14 -0.71 25.29
C TYR A 325 -22.30 -1.60 24.07
N ILE A 326 -22.64 -0.98 22.95
CA ILE A 326 -22.97 -1.59 21.66
C ILE A 326 -22.36 -0.71 20.56
N TRP A 327 -22.42 -1.18 19.32
CA TRP A 327 -21.81 -0.52 18.16
C TRP A 327 -22.22 0.96 17.99
N SER A 328 -23.42 1.34 18.44
CA SER A 328 -23.96 2.70 18.32
C SER A 328 -23.82 3.55 19.60
N SER A 329 -23.15 3.04 20.64
CA SER A 329 -23.11 3.72 21.95
C SER A 329 -22.40 5.07 21.95
N TRP A 330 -21.50 5.31 21.00
CA TRP A 330 -20.63 6.49 21.02
C TRP A 330 -20.99 7.53 19.97
N LEU A 331 -22.11 7.34 19.27
CA LEU A 331 -22.52 8.20 18.17
C LEU A 331 -22.80 9.63 18.64
N ILE A 332 -22.25 10.61 17.92
CA ILE A 332 -22.42 12.03 18.22
C ILE A 332 -23.90 12.46 18.17
N GLU A 333 -24.70 11.82 17.33
CA GLU A 333 -26.13 12.10 17.18
C GLU A 333 -26.99 11.57 18.34
N ASP A 334 -26.46 10.69 19.20
CA ASP A 334 -27.18 10.20 20.36
C ASP A 334 -27.02 11.16 21.55
N PRO A 335 -28.09 11.89 21.95
CA PRO A 335 -28.04 12.80 23.10
C PRO A 335 -27.97 12.04 24.44
N ASP A 336 -28.38 10.77 24.47
CA ASP A 336 -28.45 9.92 25.66
C ASP A 336 -27.27 8.93 25.73
N ARG A 337 -26.26 9.10 24.85
CA ARG A 337 -25.07 8.25 24.80
C ARG A 337 -24.42 8.08 26.18
N PRO A 338 -23.90 6.88 26.51
CA PRO A 338 -23.18 6.68 27.76
C PRO A 338 -21.97 7.60 27.90
N ALA A 339 -21.50 7.78 29.13
CA ALA A 339 -20.25 8.50 29.37
C ALA A 339 -19.08 7.71 28.77
N GLY A 340 -18.52 8.24 27.69
CA GLY A 340 -17.45 7.65 26.90
C GLY A 340 -16.94 8.65 25.89
N PHE A 341 -16.44 8.15 24.76
CA PHE A 341 -15.95 9.00 23.68
C PHE A 341 -17.01 9.28 22.63
N VAL A 342 -16.66 10.14 21.67
CA VAL A 342 -17.54 10.55 20.58
C VAL A 342 -17.03 9.94 19.29
N GLN A 343 -17.93 9.31 18.54
CA GLN A 343 -17.70 8.82 17.20
C GLN A 343 -18.64 9.53 16.22
N THR A 344 -18.13 9.75 15.02
CA THR A 344 -18.89 10.16 13.84
C THR A 344 -18.90 9.02 12.84
N ASP A 345 -19.64 9.16 11.75
CA ASP A 345 -19.67 8.18 10.65
C ASP A 345 -18.29 7.87 10.03
N GLU A 346 -17.29 8.75 10.24
CA GLU A 346 -15.92 8.62 9.72
C GLU A 346 -14.95 7.93 10.70
N HIS A 347 -15.39 7.59 11.91
CA HIS A 347 -14.59 6.85 12.87
C HIS A 347 -14.63 5.34 12.57
N PRO A 348 -13.61 4.58 12.99
CA PRO A 348 -13.66 3.12 12.90
C PRO A 348 -14.85 2.57 13.69
N ILE A 349 -15.54 1.58 13.12
CA ILE A 349 -16.54 0.82 13.88
C ILE A 349 -15.84 0.04 15.01
N VAL A 350 -16.42 0.11 16.20
CA VAL A 350 -15.98 -0.62 17.40
C VAL A 350 -17.18 -1.27 18.10
N CYS A 351 -16.94 -1.96 19.22
CA CYS A 351 -17.97 -2.71 19.93
C CYS A 351 -18.62 -3.80 19.06
N VAL A 352 -17.87 -4.33 18.10
CA VAL A 352 -18.26 -5.42 17.20
C VAL A 352 -17.40 -6.66 17.47
N SER A 353 -18.05 -7.83 17.51
CA SER A 353 -17.36 -9.11 17.65
C SER A 353 -16.76 -9.57 16.32
N PHE A 354 -15.94 -10.62 16.36
CA PHE A 354 -15.49 -11.32 15.16
C PHE A 354 -16.66 -11.79 14.28
N GLU A 355 -17.72 -12.33 14.91
CA GLU A 355 -18.92 -12.80 14.20
C GLU A 355 -19.63 -11.64 13.49
N ASP A 356 -19.77 -10.48 14.14
CA ASP A 356 -20.39 -9.30 13.54
C ASP A 356 -19.58 -8.80 12.32
N ALA A 357 -18.26 -8.89 12.39
CA ALA A 357 -17.38 -8.53 11.28
C ALA A 357 -17.49 -9.52 10.10
N GLU A 358 -17.64 -10.82 10.37
CA GLU A 358 -17.93 -11.83 9.34
C GLU A 358 -19.31 -11.62 8.71
N GLU A 359 -20.33 -11.27 9.51
CA GLU A 359 -21.68 -10.91 9.03
C GLU A 359 -21.68 -9.69 8.11
N PHE A 360 -20.93 -8.65 8.45
CA PHE A 360 -20.73 -7.52 7.55
C PHE A 360 -20.11 -7.95 6.22
N CYS A 361 -19.05 -8.76 6.25
CA CYS A 361 -18.36 -9.23 5.03
C CYS A 361 -19.27 -10.07 4.14
N ARG A 362 -20.06 -10.98 4.71
CA ARG A 362 -21.00 -11.82 3.96
C ARG A 362 -22.12 -10.99 3.33
N TRP A 363 -22.71 -10.07 4.09
CA TRP A 363 -23.73 -9.18 3.54
C TRP A 363 -23.21 -8.35 2.38
N LEU A 364 -22.01 -7.76 2.52
CA LEU A 364 -21.41 -6.97 1.44
C LEU A 364 -21.09 -7.86 0.22
N SER A 365 -20.71 -9.11 0.47
CA SER A 365 -20.51 -10.09 -0.60
C SER A 365 -21.77 -10.39 -1.38
N ASP A 366 -22.88 -10.62 -0.68
CA ASP A 366 -24.18 -10.86 -1.29
C ASP A 366 -24.70 -9.61 -2.02
N LYS A 367 -24.49 -8.42 -1.45
CA LYS A 367 -24.89 -7.13 -2.02
C LYS A 367 -24.20 -6.83 -3.35
N GLU A 368 -22.91 -7.15 -3.47
CA GLU A 368 -22.12 -6.83 -4.66
C GLU A 368 -21.85 -8.00 -5.59
N GLY A 369 -22.16 -9.24 -5.18
CA GLY A 369 -21.82 -10.44 -5.94
C GLY A 369 -20.32 -10.69 -6.04
N ARG A 370 -19.55 -10.26 -5.03
CA ARG A 370 -18.08 -10.37 -4.97
C ARG A 370 -17.67 -10.91 -3.60
N LEU A 371 -16.53 -11.60 -3.49
CA LEU A 371 -16.14 -12.18 -2.21
C LEU A 371 -15.38 -11.19 -1.33
N TYR A 372 -16.07 -10.65 -0.32
CA TYR A 372 -15.50 -9.90 0.78
C TYR A 372 -15.30 -10.77 2.01
N ARG A 373 -14.20 -10.58 2.72
CA ARG A 373 -13.87 -11.31 3.96
C ARG A 373 -12.94 -10.49 4.85
N LEU A 374 -12.69 -10.97 6.06
CA LEU A 374 -11.58 -10.50 6.88
C LEU A 374 -10.24 -10.89 6.24
N PRO A 375 -9.19 -10.08 6.41
CA PRO A 375 -7.83 -10.47 6.03
C PRO A 375 -7.37 -11.65 6.87
N THR A 376 -6.53 -12.51 6.27
CA THR A 376 -5.69 -13.39 7.08
C THR A 376 -4.66 -12.56 7.85
N GLU A 377 -4.13 -13.13 8.92
CA GLU A 377 -3.06 -12.51 9.70
C GLU A 377 -1.84 -12.17 8.82
N ALA A 378 -1.52 -13.03 7.87
CA ALA A 378 -0.41 -12.83 6.94
C ALA A 378 -0.69 -11.74 5.90
N GLU A 379 -1.92 -11.68 5.36
CA GLU A 379 -2.33 -10.60 4.47
C GLU A 379 -2.27 -9.25 5.20
N TRP A 380 -2.72 -9.20 6.46
CA TRP A 380 -2.64 -8.00 7.28
C TRP A 380 -1.19 -7.56 7.51
N GLU A 381 -0.29 -8.47 7.91
CA GLU A 381 1.11 -8.10 8.18
C GLU A 381 1.86 -7.69 6.90
N TYR A 382 1.62 -8.39 5.78
CA TYR A 382 2.16 -8.01 4.47
C TYR A 382 1.74 -6.59 4.10
N ALA A 383 0.44 -6.31 4.26
CA ALA A 383 -0.17 -5.03 3.97
C ALA A 383 0.38 -3.93 4.88
N CYS A 384 0.50 -4.18 6.19
CA CYS A 384 1.04 -3.25 7.18
C CYS A 384 2.48 -2.86 6.83
N ARG A 385 3.32 -3.87 6.56
CA ARG A 385 4.73 -3.68 6.22
C ARG A 385 4.94 -2.92 4.93
N ALA A 386 4.12 -3.16 3.90
CA ALA A 386 4.24 -2.51 2.59
C ALA A 386 5.69 -2.54 2.04
N GLY A 387 6.37 -3.68 2.20
CA GLY A 387 7.77 -3.88 1.81
C GLY A 387 8.82 -3.55 2.88
N SER A 388 8.43 -2.93 3.99
CA SER A 388 9.32 -2.65 5.12
C SER A 388 9.67 -3.90 5.93
N THR A 389 10.91 -3.97 6.40
CA THR A 389 11.40 -4.97 7.36
C THR A 389 11.61 -4.40 8.77
N SER A 390 11.30 -3.12 9.00
CA SER A 390 11.50 -2.47 10.30
C SER A 390 10.42 -2.82 11.32
N ARG A 391 10.63 -2.36 12.56
CA ARG A 391 9.72 -2.52 13.69
C ARG A 391 8.33 -1.93 13.39
N TYR A 392 8.27 -0.68 12.97
CA TYR A 392 7.06 -0.01 12.47
C TYR A 392 7.16 0.13 10.96
N TYR A 393 6.04 0.33 10.25
CA TYR A 393 6.10 0.41 8.79
C TYR A 393 6.87 1.65 8.29
N ASN A 394 7.04 2.68 9.13
CA ASN A 394 7.82 3.88 8.80
C ASN A 394 9.24 3.92 9.40
N GLY A 395 9.70 2.85 10.07
CA GLY A 395 11.06 2.74 10.60
C GLY A 395 11.15 1.99 11.93
N ASP A 396 12.35 2.01 12.52
CA ASP A 396 12.63 1.36 13.81
C ASP A 396 12.50 2.29 15.02
N ASP A 397 12.48 3.60 14.78
CA ASP A 397 12.39 4.62 15.80
C ASP A 397 10.94 4.79 16.28
N GLU A 398 10.76 4.65 17.60
CA GLU A 398 9.48 4.82 18.26
C GLU A 398 8.89 6.22 18.03
N ALA A 399 9.74 7.25 17.95
CA ALA A 399 9.30 8.63 17.68
C ALA A 399 8.61 8.78 16.31
N GLY A 400 8.85 7.85 15.39
CA GLY A 400 8.15 7.79 14.11
C GLY A 400 6.65 7.57 14.25
N LEU A 401 6.18 6.95 15.35
CA LEU A 401 4.75 6.65 15.57
C LEU A 401 3.87 7.90 15.55
N GLN A 402 4.38 9.06 15.99
CA GLN A 402 3.62 10.32 16.01
C GLN A 402 3.04 10.70 14.63
N LYS A 403 3.64 10.23 13.54
CA LYS A 403 3.17 10.52 12.18
C LYS A 403 2.12 9.53 11.69
N ILE A 404 2.12 8.32 12.23
CA ILE A 404 1.48 7.16 11.61
C ILE A 404 0.41 6.50 12.45
N ALA A 405 0.29 6.88 13.74
CA ALA A 405 -0.54 6.17 14.69
C ALA A 405 -1.24 7.11 15.67
N ASN A 406 -2.50 6.78 15.97
CA ASN A 406 -3.22 7.22 17.15
C ASN A 406 -2.90 6.29 18.32
N ILE A 407 -2.32 6.81 19.40
CA ILE A 407 -1.74 6.02 20.49
C ILE A 407 -2.02 6.64 21.87
N ALA A 408 -1.66 5.93 22.94
CA ALA A 408 -1.73 6.52 24.27
C ALA A 408 -0.71 7.67 24.42
N ASP A 409 -1.19 8.91 24.43
CA ASP A 409 -0.33 10.09 24.49
C ASP A 409 -0.89 11.24 25.36
N ALA A 410 -0.36 12.46 25.20
CA ALA A 410 -0.74 13.63 25.99
C ALA A 410 -2.15 14.14 25.68
N SER A 411 -2.76 13.78 24.54
CA SER A 411 -4.17 14.08 24.25
C SER A 411 -5.10 13.47 25.31
N LEU A 412 -4.71 12.32 25.89
CA LEU A 412 -5.40 11.70 27.02
C LEU A 412 -5.49 12.63 28.24
N GLN A 413 -4.53 13.55 28.47
CA GLN A 413 -4.57 14.45 29.64
C GLN A 413 -5.82 15.34 29.64
N GLN A 414 -6.37 15.65 28.46
CA GLN A 414 -7.57 16.47 28.34
C GLN A 414 -8.84 15.71 28.74
N HIS A 415 -8.78 14.38 28.84
CA HIS A 415 -9.97 13.52 28.95
C HIS A 415 -9.84 12.30 29.89
N TRP A 416 -8.68 12.05 30.51
CA TRP A 416 -8.40 10.81 31.25
C TRP A 416 -8.46 10.95 32.77
N ILE A 417 -8.92 9.88 33.45
CA ILE A 417 -8.77 9.67 34.90
C ILE A 417 -8.60 8.17 35.14
N TRP A 418 -7.46 7.69 35.67
CA TRP A 418 -7.35 6.34 36.24
C TRP A 418 -7.19 6.44 37.76
N ASN A 419 -8.20 5.92 38.48
CA ASN A 419 -8.28 5.64 39.92
C ASN A 419 -7.95 6.78 40.92
N ALA A 420 -9.00 7.44 41.42
CA ALA A 420 -9.43 7.39 42.83
C ALA A 420 -10.18 8.67 43.22
N GLY A 421 -11.52 8.65 43.14
CA GLY A 421 -12.38 9.40 44.06
C GLY A 421 -12.33 10.94 44.06
N GLU A 422 -11.52 11.60 43.24
CA GLU A 422 -11.44 13.07 43.18
C GLU A 422 -11.34 13.58 41.72
N PRO A 423 -11.81 14.83 41.45
CA PRO A 423 -11.96 15.44 40.12
C PRO A 423 -10.70 15.42 39.23
N PRO A 424 -10.88 15.60 37.89
CA PRO A 424 -9.83 15.43 36.88
C PRO A 424 -8.62 16.29 37.21
N PHE A 425 -7.43 15.68 37.10
CA PHE A 425 -6.10 16.25 37.37
C PHE A 425 -6.05 17.76 37.63
N PRO A 426 -5.75 18.23 38.86
CA PRO A 426 -5.11 19.54 38.99
C PRO A 426 -3.78 19.53 38.21
N ASP A 427 -3.41 20.68 37.64
CA ASP A 427 -2.16 20.89 36.90
C ASP A 427 -0.97 20.18 37.58
N GLY A 428 -0.24 19.36 36.82
CA GLY A 428 1.02 18.74 37.27
C GLY A 428 0.98 17.25 37.65
N THR A 429 -0.12 16.52 37.39
CA THR A 429 -0.17 15.06 37.61
C THR A 429 0.35 14.30 36.37
N PRO A 430 1.20 13.25 36.54
CA PRO A 430 1.83 12.56 35.42
C PRO A 430 0.88 11.62 34.66
N LEU A 431 1.09 11.53 33.33
CA LEU A 431 0.49 10.54 32.42
C LEU A 431 0.70 9.09 32.92
N PRO A 432 -0.11 8.11 32.43
CA PRO A 432 0.26 6.70 32.55
C PRO A 432 1.72 6.52 32.12
N PRO A 433 2.54 5.73 32.84
CA PRO A 433 3.98 5.66 32.56
C PRO A 433 4.33 5.22 31.14
N TYR A 434 3.40 4.55 30.46
CA TYR A 434 3.55 4.10 29.08
C TYR A 434 3.09 5.12 28.03
N ALA A 435 2.26 6.09 28.40
CA ALA A 435 1.75 7.09 27.49
C ALA A 435 2.86 8.08 27.10
N LYS A 436 2.86 8.49 25.84
CA LYS A 436 3.92 9.33 25.29
C LYS A 436 3.60 10.82 25.51
N PRO A 437 4.61 11.69 25.60
CA PRO A 437 4.39 13.14 25.72
C PRO A 437 3.96 13.78 24.39
N TRP A 438 3.72 12.99 23.35
CA TRP A 438 3.23 13.43 22.05
C TRP A 438 1.76 13.84 22.15
N ASN A 439 1.26 14.52 21.12
CA ASN A 439 -0.14 14.87 21.04
C ASN A 439 -0.58 14.70 19.58
N ASP A 440 -1.25 13.59 19.32
CA ASP A 440 -1.87 13.22 18.05
C ASP A 440 -3.21 13.91 17.80
N GLY A 441 -3.76 14.57 18.83
CA GLY A 441 -5.02 15.30 18.79
C GLY A 441 -6.26 14.43 19.09
N TYR A 442 -6.09 13.13 19.37
CA TYR A 442 -7.18 12.18 19.50
C TYR A 442 -7.05 11.35 20.79
N PRO A 443 -7.77 11.71 21.88
CA PRO A 443 -7.72 10.97 23.14
C PRO A 443 -8.36 9.57 23.09
N PHE A 444 -9.08 9.25 22.02
CA PHE A 444 -9.82 8.01 21.82
C PHE A 444 -9.67 7.60 20.36
N THR A 445 -10.65 6.92 19.74
CA THR A 445 -10.62 6.70 18.29
C THR A 445 -10.51 8.02 17.52
N ALA A 446 -9.68 8.03 16.49
CA ALA A 446 -9.61 9.10 15.50
C ALA A 446 -10.47 8.73 14.27
N PRO A 447 -10.96 9.71 13.49
CA PRO A 447 -11.46 9.44 12.15
C PRO A 447 -10.42 8.67 11.34
N VAL A 448 -10.88 7.76 10.48
CA VAL A 448 -9.96 6.96 9.67
C VAL A 448 -9.16 7.85 8.71
N GLY A 449 -7.90 7.49 8.46
CA GLY A 449 -7.05 8.20 7.51
C GLY A 449 -6.48 9.53 8.00
N CYS A 450 -6.53 9.81 9.30
CA CYS A 450 -5.97 11.03 9.91
C CYS A 450 -4.43 11.05 9.96
N PHE A 451 -3.78 9.89 9.86
CA PHE A 451 -2.33 9.73 9.96
C PHE A 451 -1.68 9.46 8.59
N GLU A 452 -0.35 9.51 8.50
CA GLU A 452 0.36 9.19 7.26
C GLU A 452 0.10 7.72 6.85
N PRO A 453 -0.17 7.42 5.57
CA PRO A 453 -0.31 6.04 5.11
C PRO A 453 1.05 5.35 4.94
N ASN A 454 1.02 4.02 4.87
CA ASN A 454 2.21 3.25 4.47
C ASN A 454 2.47 3.30 2.95
N ALA A 455 3.51 2.61 2.47
CA ALA A 455 3.89 2.63 1.05
C ALA A 455 2.87 2.00 0.09
N PHE A 456 1.93 1.19 0.61
CA PHE A 456 0.79 0.70 -0.16
C PHE A 456 -0.40 1.66 -0.12
N GLY A 457 -0.32 2.76 0.63
CA GLY A 457 -1.41 3.73 0.77
C GLY A 457 -2.53 3.24 1.71
N LEU A 458 -2.21 2.31 2.61
CA LEU A 458 -3.09 1.90 3.70
C LEU A 458 -2.86 2.78 4.92
N TYR A 459 -3.95 3.17 5.58
CA TYR A 459 -3.95 4.01 6.75
C TYR A 459 -4.25 3.20 8.01
N ASP A 460 -3.85 3.76 9.15
CA ASP A 460 -4.16 3.24 10.49
C ASP A 460 -3.75 1.77 10.69
N MET A 461 -2.72 1.31 9.96
CA MET A 461 -2.13 -0.03 10.14
C MET A 461 -1.33 -0.14 11.45
N ALA A 462 -1.18 0.97 12.18
CA ALA A 462 -0.56 1.08 13.48
C ALA A 462 -1.44 2.01 14.33
N GLY A 463 -2.10 1.46 15.35
CA GLY A 463 -2.94 2.18 16.28
C GLY A 463 -4.34 2.47 15.79
N ASN A 464 -4.98 3.45 16.42
CA ASN A 464 -6.42 3.72 16.34
C ASN A 464 -7.26 2.57 16.94
N VAL A 465 -7.44 1.45 16.23
CA VAL A 465 -8.19 0.28 16.75
C VAL A 465 -7.49 -1.02 16.38
N GLY A 466 -7.63 -2.02 17.23
CA GLY A 466 -7.19 -3.37 16.93
C GLY A 466 -8.13 -3.97 15.88
N GLU A 467 -7.59 -4.77 14.97
CA GLU A 467 -8.33 -5.25 13.82
C GLU A 467 -8.45 -6.78 13.79
N TRP A 468 -9.68 -7.27 13.73
CA TRP A 468 -9.94 -8.70 13.55
C TRP A 468 -9.32 -9.25 12.26
N CYS A 469 -8.61 -10.36 12.39
CA CYS A 469 -8.17 -11.22 11.28
C CYS A 469 -8.94 -12.54 11.29
N SER A 470 -9.04 -13.21 10.14
CA SER A 470 -9.76 -14.49 10.01
C SER A 470 -9.15 -15.64 10.83
N ASP A 471 -7.88 -15.54 11.17
CA ASP A 471 -7.08 -16.62 11.75
C ASP A 471 -7.50 -16.94 13.19
N TRP A 472 -7.52 -18.23 13.50
CA TRP A 472 -7.45 -18.67 14.88
C TRP A 472 -6.07 -18.31 15.45
N TYR A 473 -6.05 -17.77 16.66
CA TYR A 473 -4.79 -17.50 17.34
C TYR A 473 -4.22 -18.80 17.93
N ASP A 474 -2.97 -19.04 17.61
CA ASP A 474 -2.11 -20.05 18.22
C ASP A 474 -0.72 -19.42 18.44
N PRO A 475 -0.18 -19.45 19.67
CA PRO A 475 1.13 -18.88 19.96
C PRO A 475 2.28 -19.60 19.25
N ASP A 476 2.10 -20.85 18.83
CA ASP A 476 3.11 -21.64 18.11
C ASP A 476 2.85 -21.72 16.58
N ALA A 477 1.83 -21.01 16.08
CA ALA A 477 1.42 -21.05 14.66
C ALA A 477 2.59 -20.86 13.68
N TYR A 478 3.47 -19.89 13.97
CA TYR A 478 4.57 -19.52 13.07
C TYR A 478 5.61 -20.64 12.89
N ARG A 479 5.71 -21.60 13.83
CA ARG A 479 6.67 -22.72 13.73
C ARG A 479 6.30 -23.69 12.60
N SER A 480 5.02 -23.77 12.26
CA SER A 480 4.47 -24.72 11.28
C SER A 480 3.65 -24.05 10.18
N SER A 481 3.69 -22.71 10.11
CA SER A 481 2.95 -21.92 9.13
C SER A 481 3.37 -22.29 7.70
N PRO A 482 2.41 -22.56 6.79
CA PRO A 482 2.74 -22.80 5.39
C PRO A 482 3.29 -21.53 4.73
N GLN A 483 4.29 -21.67 3.88
CA GLN A 483 4.93 -20.52 3.24
C GLN A 483 4.04 -19.83 2.20
N LYS A 484 3.05 -20.51 1.64
CA LYS A 484 2.19 -19.97 0.57
C LYS A 484 0.76 -19.80 1.09
N ASP A 485 0.25 -18.57 1.02
CA ASP A 485 -1.12 -18.19 1.38
C ASP A 485 -1.61 -18.76 2.73
N PRO A 486 -0.86 -18.58 3.85
CA PRO A 486 -1.27 -19.11 5.15
C PRO A 486 -2.63 -18.57 5.59
N GLN A 487 -3.44 -19.46 6.18
CA GLN A 487 -4.81 -19.19 6.64
C GLN A 487 -4.94 -19.39 8.16
N GLY A 488 -3.81 -19.46 8.86
CA GLY A 488 -3.74 -19.82 10.27
C GLY A 488 -4.07 -21.29 10.55
N PRO A 489 -4.14 -21.67 11.84
CA PRO A 489 -4.64 -22.96 12.29
C PRO A 489 -6.09 -23.20 11.82
N ARG A 490 -6.43 -24.46 11.53
CA ARG A 490 -7.79 -24.82 11.08
C ARG A 490 -8.86 -24.69 12.17
N GLU A 491 -8.44 -24.79 13.42
CA GLU A 491 -9.30 -24.72 14.60
C GLU A 491 -8.59 -23.95 15.72
N GLY A 492 -9.37 -23.36 16.62
CA GLY A 492 -8.83 -22.64 17.77
C GLY A 492 -8.18 -23.59 18.76
N VAL A 493 -6.96 -23.27 19.19
CA VAL A 493 -6.29 -23.99 20.27
C VAL A 493 -6.66 -23.36 21.63
N PRO A 494 -6.81 -24.14 22.70
CA PRO A 494 -7.02 -23.58 24.04
C PRO A 494 -5.76 -22.83 24.52
N VAL A 495 -5.91 -21.54 24.81
CA VAL A 495 -4.86 -20.66 25.33
C VAL A 495 -5.11 -20.35 26.80
N ASP A 496 -4.07 -20.44 27.64
CA ASP A 496 -4.15 -20.08 29.05
C ASP A 496 -4.34 -18.56 29.21
N VAL A 497 -5.49 -18.18 29.76
CA VAL A 497 -5.88 -16.79 30.02
C VAL A 497 -5.87 -16.42 31.50
N SER A 498 -5.32 -17.28 32.36
CA SER A 498 -5.32 -17.08 33.82
C SER A 498 -4.53 -15.85 34.26
N HIS A 499 -3.55 -15.42 33.47
CA HIS A 499 -2.82 -14.18 33.69
C HIS A 499 -3.67 -12.91 33.53
N VAL A 500 -4.78 -12.99 32.78
CA VAL A 500 -5.73 -11.87 32.56
C VAL A 500 -7.01 -12.04 33.37
N LEU A 501 -7.59 -13.24 33.36
CA LEU A 501 -8.88 -13.52 33.99
C LEU A 501 -8.76 -14.04 35.43
N GLY A 502 -7.53 -14.22 35.92
CA GLY A 502 -7.21 -14.69 37.26
C GLY A 502 -6.98 -16.20 37.35
N ALA A 503 -6.39 -16.62 38.47
CA ALA A 503 -6.08 -18.01 38.73
C ALA A 503 -7.34 -18.89 38.69
N GLY A 504 -7.29 -19.98 37.92
CA GLY A 504 -8.41 -20.90 37.73
C GLY A 504 -9.35 -20.56 36.57
N ALA A 505 -9.04 -19.52 35.78
CA ALA A 505 -9.76 -19.28 34.54
C ALA A 505 -9.53 -20.43 33.54
N GLU A 506 -10.62 -20.92 32.95
CA GLU A 506 -10.55 -21.95 31.90
C GLU A 506 -9.89 -21.39 30.64
N PRO A 507 -9.03 -22.18 29.95
CA PRO A 507 -8.44 -21.79 28.68
C PRO A 507 -9.47 -21.38 27.63
N LYS A 508 -9.06 -20.51 26.71
CA LYS A 508 -9.94 -19.95 25.66
C LYS A 508 -9.36 -20.15 24.28
N THR A 509 -10.24 -20.41 23.31
CA THR A 509 -9.91 -20.34 21.89
C THR A 509 -10.11 -18.90 21.41
N LEU A 510 -9.11 -18.34 20.74
CA LEU A 510 -9.02 -16.90 20.47
C LEU A 510 -8.86 -16.65 18.96
N ARG A 511 -9.27 -15.47 18.50
CA ARG A 511 -9.00 -14.98 17.14
C ARG A 511 -7.88 -13.95 17.17
N VAL A 512 -7.15 -13.85 16.07
CA VAL A 512 -6.06 -12.89 15.90
C VAL A 512 -6.62 -11.47 15.77
N ILE A 513 -5.98 -10.54 16.47
CA ILE A 513 -6.13 -9.10 16.32
C ILE A 513 -4.76 -8.52 15.98
N ARG A 514 -4.71 -7.51 15.10
CA ARG A 514 -3.47 -6.82 14.71
C ARG A 514 -3.62 -5.30 14.81
N GLY A 515 -2.51 -4.57 14.83
CA GLY A 515 -2.48 -3.10 14.69
C GLY A 515 -2.30 -2.32 15.99
N GLY A 516 -2.78 -2.85 17.12
CA GLY A 516 -2.80 -2.13 18.40
C GLY A 516 -3.91 -1.08 18.49
N VAL A 517 -4.18 -0.62 19.70
CA VAL A 517 -5.30 0.31 19.99
C VAL A 517 -4.83 1.69 20.42
N TRP A 518 -5.70 2.71 20.35
CA TRP A 518 -5.42 4.08 20.83
C TRP A 518 -5.01 4.16 22.32
N LEU A 519 -5.17 3.09 23.10
CA LEU A 519 -4.75 3.00 24.51
C LEU A 519 -3.42 2.25 24.71
N ASP A 520 -2.85 1.64 23.66
CA ASP A 520 -1.70 0.76 23.79
C ASP A 520 -0.38 1.53 23.98
N PRO A 521 0.60 0.90 24.66
CA PRO A 521 1.98 1.35 24.65
C PRO A 521 2.61 1.17 23.25
N ALA A 522 3.70 1.90 23.00
CA ALA A 522 4.36 1.92 21.70
C ALA A 522 4.80 0.56 21.11
N HIS A 523 4.98 -0.48 21.94
CA HIS A 523 5.31 -1.82 21.45
C HIS A 523 4.11 -2.56 20.83
N GLY A 524 2.88 -2.16 21.14
CA GLY A 524 1.67 -2.75 20.54
C GLY A 524 1.45 -2.38 19.07
N PHE A 525 2.15 -1.35 18.57
CA PHE A 525 2.01 -0.86 17.19
C PHE A 525 3.06 -1.40 16.23
N ARG A 526 3.90 -2.35 16.68
CA ARG A 526 4.90 -2.96 15.82
C ARG A 526 4.20 -3.77 14.74
N SER A 527 4.75 -3.76 13.52
CA SER A 527 4.15 -4.47 12.38
C SER A 527 3.96 -5.98 12.66
N ALA A 528 4.85 -6.55 13.48
CA ALA A 528 4.84 -7.95 13.89
C ALA A 528 3.97 -8.26 15.12
N ASP A 529 3.46 -7.24 15.85
CA ASP A 529 2.71 -7.44 17.08
C ASP A 529 1.41 -8.22 16.80
N ARG A 530 1.11 -9.17 17.69
CA ARG A 530 -0.06 -10.06 17.61
C ARG A 530 -0.85 -9.89 18.89
N GLN A 531 -2.15 -9.66 18.76
CA GLN A 531 -3.04 -9.43 19.89
C GLN A 531 -4.23 -10.40 19.85
N THR A 532 -4.92 -10.50 20.98
CA THR A 532 -6.15 -11.30 21.10
C THR A 532 -7.12 -10.63 22.04
N HIS A 533 -8.42 -10.90 21.85
CA HIS A 533 -9.45 -10.47 22.80
C HIS A 533 -9.64 -11.50 23.91
N LEU A 534 -9.07 -11.22 25.08
CA LEU A 534 -9.01 -12.16 26.20
C LEU A 534 -10.22 -12.10 27.14
N ARG A 535 -11.21 -11.23 26.86
CA ARG A 535 -12.22 -10.85 27.85
C ARG A 535 -13.57 -11.56 27.68
N HIS A 536 -13.62 -12.85 28.01
CA HIS A 536 -14.85 -13.66 27.94
C HIS A 536 -15.80 -13.42 29.15
N PRO A 537 -17.15 -13.49 29.01
CA PRO A 537 -17.95 -13.87 27.83
C PRO A 537 -18.32 -12.73 26.87
N VAL A 538 -17.83 -11.52 27.09
CA VAL A 538 -18.18 -10.37 26.24
C VAL A 538 -17.24 -10.31 25.05
N GLU A 539 -17.72 -10.53 23.84
CA GLU A 539 -16.88 -10.83 22.67
C GLU A 539 -16.44 -9.59 21.86
N SER A 540 -16.76 -8.39 22.35
CA SER A 540 -16.42 -7.12 21.71
C SER A 540 -15.86 -6.09 22.69
N ALA A 541 -15.15 -5.10 22.15
CA ALA A 541 -14.57 -4.01 22.91
C ALA A 541 -14.61 -2.68 22.11
N ALA A 542 -14.60 -1.56 22.83
CA ALA A 542 -14.68 -0.21 22.26
C ALA A 542 -13.39 0.27 21.57
N ASP A 543 -12.39 -0.60 21.47
CA ASP A 543 -11.09 -0.37 20.88
C ASP A 543 -10.74 -1.43 19.81
N ILE A 544 -11.67 -2.34 19.50
CA ILE A 544 -11.51 -3.40 18.48
C ILE A 544 -12.52 -3.17 17.36
N GLY A 545 -12.02 -3.05 16.14
CA GLY A 545 -12.76 -2.98 14.89
C GLY A 545 -12.25 -4.00 13.88
N PHE A 546 -12.37 -3.69 12.60
CA PHE A 546 -11.86 -4.55 11.53
C PHE A 546 -11.70 -3.78 10.21
N ARG A 547 -10.93 -4.37 9.30
CA ARG A 547 -10.92 -4.01 7.87
C ARG A 547 -11.26 -5.23 7.02
N ILE A 548 -11.56 -5.00 5.74
CA ILE A 548 -11.97 -6.05 4.81
C ILE A 548 -10.95 -6.24 3.71
N VAL A 549 -10.93 -7.43 3.13
CA VAL A 549 -10.34 -7.72 1.83
C VAL A 549 -11.39 -8.22 0.87
N LEU A 550 -11.07 -8.09 -0.41
CA LEU A 550 -11.88 -8.47 -1.55
C LEU A 550 -11.03 -9.34 -2.47
N GLU A 551 -11.50 -10.56 -2.74
CA GLU A 551 -10.84 -11.43 -3.71
C GLU A 551 -11.12 -10.97 -5.15
N LEU A 552 -10.12 -11.15 -6.02
CA LEU A 552 -10.11 -10.65 -7.40
C LEU A 552 -10.17 -11.76 -8.44
#